data_AF-A0A920W172-F1
#
_entry.id   AF-A0A920W172-F1
#
_cell.length_a   1.000
_cell.length_b   1.000
_cell.length_c   1.000
_cell.angle_alpha   90.00
_cell.angle_beta   90.00
_cell.angle_gamma   90.00
#
_symmetry.space_group_name_H-M   'P 1'
#
loop_
_entity.id
_entity.type
_entity.pdbx_description
1 polymer ?
#
loop_
_entity_poly.entity_id
_entity_poly.type
_entity_poly.pdbx_seq_one_letter_code
_entity_poly.pdbx_strand_id
1 'polypeptide(L)'
;MENTGGAKPGEQGRWSLCPAGAGRKQYNLHFINTPIELSGAVGKTPPVIDKYGLIYVIDEEMAEVKADPKKAIPLVIRANVYDCVDVLLSSEWDDDDFTNFQMSKVNIHPHFFQFDNQASDGVITGFSYDQSMRVLTSSSRKR
;
A
#
# COMPACT_ATOMS: atom_id res chain seq x y z
N MET A 1 23.03 13.19 4.68
CA MET A 1 22.58 12.49 3.45
C MET A 1 21.56 11.47 3.92
N GLU A 2 20.30 11.88 4.01
CA GLU A 2 19.21 10.97 4.41
C GLU A 2 19.11 9.87 3.35
N ASN A 3 19.30 8.64 3.79
CA ASN A 3 19.14 7.48 2.93
C ASN A 3 17.63 7.25 2.82
N THR A 4 17.07 7.55 1.65
CA THR A 4 15.64 7.32 1.36
C THR A 4 15.33 5.86 1.03
N GLY A 5 16.35 4.99 1.04
CA GLY A 5 16.17 3.54 0.94
C GLY A 5 15.72 2.94 2.27
N GLY A 6 14.88 1.90 2.22
CA GLY A 6 14.55 1.09 3.41
C GLY A 6 15.80 0.54 4.10
N ALA A 7 15.74 0.40 5.43
CA ALA A 7 16.87 -0.09 6.22
C ALA A 7 17.32 -1.47 5.74
N LYS A 8 18.62 -1.63 5.47
CA LYS A 8 19.16 -2.92 5.03
C LYS A 8 19.21 -3.89 6.21
N PRO A 9 19.06 -5.20 5.96
CA PRO A 9 19.26 -6.21 7.00
C PRO A 9 20.63 -6.06 7.68
N GLY A 10 20.62 -5.94 9.01
CA GLY A 10 21.81 -5.76 9.83
C GLY A 10 22.35 -4.33 9.92
N GLU A 11 21.73 -3.33 9.27
CA GLU A 11 22.22 -1.95 9.25
C GLU A 11 22.24 -1.30 10.63
N GLN A 12 21.29 -1.66 11.50
CA GLN A 12 21.21 -1.18 12.89
C GLN A 12 21.94 -2.10 13.90
N GLY A 13 22.88 -2.92 13.41
CA GLY A 13 23.67 -3.83 14.23
C GLY A 13 22.81 -4.88 14.95
N ARG A 14 23.17 -5.18 16.21
CA ARG A 14 22.51 -6.23 17.02
C ARG A 14 21.02 -5.98 17.26
N TRP A 15 20.57 -4.74 17.13
CA TRP A 15 19.19 -4.32 17.39
C TRP A 15 18.38 -4.12 16.10
N SER A 16 18.92 -4.51 14.95
CA SER A 16 18.16 -4.46 13.72
C SER A 16 16.98 -5.44 13.79
N LEU A 17 15.77 -4.91 13.57
CA LEU A 17 14.55 -5.73 13.39
C LEU A 17 14.73 -6.78 12.30
N CYS A 18 15.58 -6.47 11.33
CA CYS A 18 16.04 -7.35 10.26
C CYS A 18 17.47 -7.83 10.52
N PRO A 19 17.69 -9.04 11.04
CA PRO A 19 19.03 -9.55 11.30
C PRO A 19 19.91 -9.63 10.05
N ALA A 20 21.23 -9.57 10.24
CA ALA A 20 22.17 -9.80 9.15
C ALA A 20 21.95 -11.20 8.54
N GLY A 21 21.73 -11.24 7.22
CA GLY A 21 21.43 -12.48 6.48
C GLY A 21 19.95 -12.82 6.33
N ALA A 22 19.03 -12.00 6.84
CA ALA A 22 17.60 -12.13 6.57
C ALA A 22 17.30 -11.95 5.07
N GLY A 23 16.38 -12.76 4.53
CA GLY A 23 15.90 -12.62 3.16
C GLY A 23 15.15 -11.30 3.00
N ARG A 24 15.30 -10.60 1.88
CA ARG A 24 14.59 -9.33 1.61
C ARG A 24 13.56 -9.52 0.52
N LYS A 25 12.31 -9.15 0.79
CA LYS A 25 11.20 -9.13 -0.18
C LYS A 25 10.64 -7.74 -0.27
N GLN A 26 10.69 -7.15 -1.46
CA GLN A 26 10.13 -5.83 -1.72
C GLN A 26 8.83 -5.96 -2.50
N TYR A 27 7.80 -5.25 -2.07
CA TYR A 27 6.51 -5.13 -2.75
C TYR A 27 6.25 -3.66 -3.06
N ASN A 28 6.09 -3.34 -4.34
CA ASN A 28 5.68 -2.00 -4.77
C ASN A 28 4.16 -2.00 -4.88
N LEU A 29 3.51 -1.26 -3.98
CA LEU A 29 2.06 -1.21 -3.86
C LEU A 29 1.52 0.11 -4.36
N HIS A 30 0.42 0.05 -5.10
CA HIS A 30 -0.36 1.19 -5.53
C HIS A 30 -1.73 1.12 -4.89
N PHE A 31 -2.12 2.21 -4.22
CA PHE A 31 -3.48 2.41 -3.76
C PHE A 31 -4.25 3.15 -4.84
N ILE A 32 -5.24 2.48 -5.45
CA ILE A 32 -5.96 2.97 -6.61
C ILE A 32 -7.47 3.04 -6.36
N ASN A 33 -8.12 3.93 -7.11
CA ASN A 33 -9.57 3.94 -7.25
C ASN A 33 -9.94 3.23 -8.57
N THR A 34 -10.71 2.14 -8.48
CA THR A 34 -11.14 1.35 -9.64
C THR A 34 -12.48 0.68 -9.37
N PRO A 35 -13.30 0.39 -10.40
CA PRO A 35 -14.52 -0.38 -10.20
C PRO A 35 -14.20 -1.80 -9.70
N ILE A 36 -14.90 -2.26 -8.66
CA ILE A 36 -14.74 -3.59 -8.07
C ILE A 36 -16.05 -4.36 -8.18
N GLU A 37 -16.00 -5.57 -8.75
CA GLU A 37 -17.15 -6.49 -8.73
C GLU A 37 -17.19 -7.21 -7.38
N LEU A 38 -18.11 -6.78 -6.50
CA LEU A 38 -18.27 -7.37 -5.15
C LEU A 38 -18.96 -8.73 -5.21
N SER A 39 -19.93 -8.87 -6.10
CA SER A 39 -20.61 -10.14 -6.35
C SER A 39 -21.01 -10.28 -7.81
N GLY A 40 -20.75 -11.47 -8.35
CA GLY A 40 -21.18 -11.83 -9.69
C GLY A 40 -22.70 -11.92 -9.81
N ALA A 41 -23.20 -11.91 -11.04
CA ALA A 41 -24.62 -12.07 -11.31
C ALA A 41 -25.14 -13.43 -10.79
N VAL A 42 -26.23 -13.41 -10.02
CA VAL A 42 -26.88 -14.64 -9.51
C VAL A 42 -28.24 -14.80 -10.19
N GLY A 43 -28.29 -15.62 -11.23
CA GLY A 43 -29.51 -15.84 -11.99
C GLY A 43 -29.99 -14.58 -12.71
N LYS A 44 -31.01 -13.91 -12.16
CA LYS A 44 -31.60 -12.68 -12.72
C LYS A 44 -31.11 -11.39 -12.05
N THR A 45 -30.37 -11.49 -10.94
CA THR A 45 -29.83 -10.30 -10.29
C THR A 45 -28.56 -9.86 -11.00
N PRO A 46 -28.45 -8.57 -11.39
CA PRO A 46 -27.23 -8.03 -11.98
C PRO A 46 -26.07 -8.07 -10.97
N PRO A 47 -24.82 -8.08 -11.44
CA PRO A 47 -23.65 -8.06 -10.55
C PRO A 47 -23.62 -6.77 -9.74
N VAL A 48 -23.16 -6.86 -8.50
CA VAL A 48 -22.98 -5.68 -7.64
C VAL A 48 -21.58 -5.13 -7.90
N ILE A 49 -21.54 -3.95 -8.50
CA ILE A 49 -20.30 -3.26 -8.82
C ILE A 49 -20.21 -2.00 -7.96
N ASP A 50 -19.16 -1.91 -7.15
CA ASP A 50 -18.74 -0.65 -6.57
C ASP A 50 -17.98 0.15 -7.62
N LYS A 51 -18.46 1.34 -7.96
CA LYS A 51 -17.84 2.19 -9.00
C LYS A 51 -16.60 2.91 -8.52
N TYR A 52 -16.47 3.10 -7.20
CA TYR A 52 -15.41 3.88 -6.57
C TYR A 52 -14.65 3.02 -5.54
N GLY A 53 -14.42 1.75 -5.90
CA GLY A 53 -13.73 0.82 -5.03
C GLY A 53 -12.27 1.23 -4.83
N LEU A 54 -11.83 1.20 -3.57
CA LEU A 54 -10.47 1.52 -3.18
C LEU A 54 -9.73 0.24 -2.81
N ILE A 55 -8.60 -0.01 -3.47
CA ILE A 55 -7.87 -1.26 -3.29
C ILE A 55 -6.36 -1.05 -3.42
N TYR A 56 -5.60 -1.87 -2.68
CA TYR A 56 -4.16 -2.01 -2.85
C TYR A 56 -3.87 -3.05 -3.93
N VAL A 57 -3.05 -2.70 -4.89
CA VAL A 57 -2.58 -3.59 -5.95
C VAL A 57 -1.06 -3.56 -6.03
N ILE A 58 -0.48 -4.65 -6.52
CA ILE A 58 0.94 -4.67 -6.87
C ILE A 58 1.10 -3.88 -8.18
N ASP A 59 2.17 -3.07 -8.29
CA ASP A 59 2.45 -2.24 -9.46
C ASP A 59 2.37 -3.02 -10.78
N GLU A 60 2.93 -4.24 -10.81
CA GLU A 60 2.93 -5.07 -12.01
C GLU A 60 1.51 -5.50 -12.47
N GLU A 61 0.55 -5.59 -11.55
CA GLU A 61 -0.83 -6.03 -11.84
C GLU A 61 -1.79 -4.84 -12.05
N MET A 62 -1.35 -3.62 -11.76
CA MET A 62 -2.21 -2.42 -11.75
C MET A 62 -2.96 -2.21 -13.07
N ALA A 63 -2.27 -2.37 -14.21
CA ALA A 63 -2.87 -2.16 -15.52
C ALA A 63 -4.00 -3.17 -15.82
N GLU A 64 -3.83 -4.42 -15.38
CA GLU A 64 -4.83 -5.46 -15.56
C GLU A 64 -6.03 -5.27 -14.66
N VAL A 65 -5.81 -4.88 -13.40
CA VAL A 65 -6.88 -4.61 -12.43
C VAL A 65 -7.73 -3.42 -12.88
N LYS A 66 -7.11 -2.36 -13.43
CA LYS A 66 -7.84 -1.21 -13.98
C LYS A 66 -8.67 -1.55 -15.22
N ALA A 67 -8.29 -2.57 -15.97
CA ALA A 67 -8.98 -3.00 -17.18
C ALA A 67 -10.14 -3.97 -16.90
N ASP A 68 -10.02 -4.82 -15.87
CA ASP A 68 -11.00 -5.84 -15.51
C ASP A 68 -11.41 -5.76 -14.02
N PRO A 69 -12.63 -5.27 -13.71
CA PRO A 69 -13.16 -5.19 -12.34
C PRO A 69 -13.18 -6.52 -11.57
N LYS A 70 -13.12 -7.66 -12.27
CA LYS A 70 -13.09 -9.00 -11.64
C LYS A 70 -11.70 -9.37 -11.11
N LYS A 71 -10.65 -8.72 -11.60
CA LYS A 71 -9.28 -8.90 -11.14
C LYS A 71 -8.94 -8.05 -9.92
N ALA A 72 -9.85 -7.17 -9.50
CA ALA A 72 -9.72 -6.40 -8.26
C ALA A 72 -9.95 -7.30 -7.04
N ILE A 73 -9.00 -8.21 -6.78
CA ILE A 73 -9.00 -9.12 -5.65
C ILE A 73 -8.13 -8.57 -4.50
N PRO A 74 -8.40 -8.94 -3.24
CA PRO A 74 -7.59 -8.49 -2.11
C PRO A 74 -6.11 -8.84 -2.28
N LEU A 75 -5.24 -7.85 -2.03
CA LEU A 75 -3.79 -8.05 -2.03
C LEU A 75 -3.37 -9.10 -0.99
N VAL A 76 -2.51 -10.02 -1.41
CA VAL A 76 -1.91 -11.01 -0.53
C VAL A 76 -0.39 -10.88 -0.56
N ILE A 77 0.20 -10.47 0.56
CA ILE A 77 1.65 -10.45 0.76
C ILE A 77 2.08 -11.76 1.41
N ARG A 78 3.07 -12.46 0.82
CA ARG A 78 3.59 -13.72 1.36
C ARG A 78 5.07 -13.61 1.73
N ALA A 79 5.37 -13.87 3.00
CA ALA A 79 6.73 -13.88 3.54
C ALA A 79 6.97 -15.17 4.32
N ASN A 80 8.24 -15.60 4.39
CA ASN A 80 8.66 -16.70 5.25
C ASN A 80 9.10 -16.16 6.62
N VAL A 81 9.24 -17.04 7.60
CA VAL A 81 9.86 -16.68 8.88
C VAL A 81 11.30 -16.22 8.60
N TYR A 82 11.71 -15.10 9.21
CA TYR A 82 12.98 -14.41 8.99
C TYR A 82 13.13 -13.66 7.65
N ASP A 83 12.08 -13.53 6.85
CA ASP A 83 12.08 -12.57 5.75
C ASP A 83 11.79 -11.16 6.28
N CYS A 84 12.52 -10.20 5.75
CA CYS A 84 12.26 -8.77 5.83
C CYS A 84 11.41 -8.34 4.65
N VAL A 85 10.27 -7.74 4.96
CA VAL A 85 9.30 -7.27 3.97
C VAL A 85 9.37 -5.76 3.89
N ASP A 86 9.73 -5.26 2.72
CA ASP A 86 9.69 -3.84 2.40
C ASP A 86 8.47 -3.56 1.53
N VAL A 87 7.67 -2.59 1.96
CA VAL A 87 6.51 -2.13 1.21
C VAL A 87 6.78 -0.70 0.75
N LEU A 88 6.85 -0.50 -0.55
CA LEU A 88 6.88 0.83 -1.14
C LEU A 88 5.44 1.19 -1.54
N LEU A 89 4.79 2.04 -0.73
CA LEU A 89 3.42 2.44 -0.95
C LEU A 89 3.34 3.73 -1.77
N SER A 90 2.63 3.67 -2.90
CA SER A 90 2.24 4.83 -3.71
C SER A 90 0.72 4.98 -3.71
N SER A 91 0.22 6.20 -3.79
CA SER A 91 -1.22 6.48 -3.85
C SER A 91 -1.59 7.19 -5.15
N GLU A 92 -2.59 6.69 -5.86
CA GLU A 92 -3.27 7.35 -6.99
C GLU A 92 -4.68 7.79 -6.60
N TRP A 93 -4.95 7.89 -5.30
CA TRP A 93 -6.24 8.35 -4.81
C TRP A 93 -6.33 9.87 -4.93
N ASP A 94 -7.10 10.33 -5.92
CA ASP A 94 -7.28 11.74 -6.20
C ASP A 94 -7.99 12.47 -5.04
N ASP A 95 -7.55 13.71 -4.83
CA ASP A 95 -8.23 14.65 -3.95
C ASP A 95 -9.56 15.09 -4.57
N ASP A 96 -10.63 15.00 -3.78
CA ASP A 96 -11.93 15.53 -4.13
C ASP A 96 -12.52 16.34 -2.96
N ASP A 97 -13.54 17.15 -3.26
CA ASP A 97 -14.22 18.00 -2.28
C ASP A 97 -15.33 17.28 -1.51
N PHE A 98 -15.70 16.06 -1.93
CA PHE A 98 -16.95 15.41 -1.50
C PHE A 98 -16.72 14.16 -0.64
N THR A 99 -15.75 13.32 -0.99
CA THR A 99 -15.39 12.09 -0.27
C THR A 99 -14.17 12.28 0.62
N ASN A 100 -13.20 13.09 0.20
CA ASN A 100 -11.89 13.21 0.83
C ASN A 100 -11.52 14.60 1.32
N PHE A 101 -12.35 15.61 1.08
CA PHE A 101 -12.15 17.00 1.50
C PHE A 101 -10.72 17.52 1.23
N GLN A 102 -10.18 17.21 0.06
CA GLN A 102 -8.81 17.57 -0.37
C GLN A 102 -7.69 16.98 0.49
N MET A 103 -7.96 15.88 1.21
CA MET A 103 -7.00 15.23 2.09
C MET A 103 -6.99 13.71 1.91
N SER A 104 -6.70 13.26 0.69
CA SER A 104 -6.54 11.84 0.36
C SER A 104 -5.19 11.35 0.86
N LYS A 105 -5.19 10.92 2.13
CA LYS A 105 -4.03 10.37 2.82
C LYS A 105 -4.28 8.90 3.15
N VAL A 106 -3.34 8.04 2.77
CA VAL A 106 -3.43 6.58 3.00
C VAL A 106 -2.21 6.10 3.78
N ASN A 107 -2.39 5.05 4.58
CA ASN A 107 -1.34 4.36 5.33
C ASN A 107 -1.62 2.85 5.35
N ILE A 108 -0.67 2.06 5.84
CA ILE A 108 -0.82 0.61 6.00
C ILE A 108 -0.33 0.20 7.38
N HIS A 109 -1.10 -0.66 8.05
CA HIS A 109 -0.74 -1.24 9.36
C HIS A 109 -0.63 -2.77 9.24
N PRO A 110 0.56 -3.36 9.43
CA PRO A 110 0.72 -4.81 9.38
C PRO A 110 0.36 -5.47 10.72
N HIS A 111 -0.52 -6.47 10.69
CA HIS A 111 -0.77 -7.36 11.84
C HIS A 111 0.14 -8.59 11.78
N PHE A 112 0.55 -9.11 12.94
CA PHE A 112 1.35 -10.33 13.10
C PHE A 112 2.81 -10.28 12.60
N PHE A 113 3.31 -9.08 12.25
CA PHE A 113 4.73 -8.84 11.98
C PHE A 113 5.37 -8.04 13.11
N GLN A 114 6.68 -8.19 13.28
CA GLN A 114 7.47 -7.25 14.08
C GLN A 114 7.81 -6.06 13.18
N PHE A 115 7.50 -4.83 13.61
CA PHE A 115 7.76 -3.60 12.87
C PHE A 115 8.30 -2.51 13.79
N ASP A 116 8.89 -1.47 13.21
CA ASP A 116 9.29 -0.25 13.93
C ASP A 116 8.05 0.64 14.12
N ASN A 117 7.71 0.96 15.36
CA ASN A 117 6.55 1.79 15.65
C ASN A 117 6.69 3.24 15.15
N GLN A 118 7.92 3.75 15.08
CA GLN A 118 8.16 5.14 14.67
C GLN A 118 8.12 5.33 13.14
N ALA A 119 8.31 4.25 12.37
CA ALA A 119 8.54 4.34 10.92
C ALA A 119 7.84 3.28 10.05
N SER A 120 7.19 2.26 10.63
CA SER A 120 6.56 1.17 9.85
C SER A 120 5.24 0.62 10.43
N ASP A 121 4.61 1.32 11.38
CA ASP A 121 3.32 0.96 11.98
C ASP A 121 2.11 1.47 11.17
N GLY A 122 2.28 2.55 10.42
CA GLY A 122 1.20 3.26 9.73
C GLY A 122 0.39 4.20 10.63
N VAL A 123 0.36 3.97 11.94
CA VAL A 123 -0.23 4.90 12.91
C VAL A 123 0.75 6.04 13.21
N ILE A 124 0.29 7.28 13.04
CA ILE A 124 1.12 8.46 13.26
C ILE A 124 0.64 9.15 14.54
N THR A 125 1.38 8.94 15.62
CA THR A 125 1.10 9.58 16.91
C THR A 125 2.37 10.12 17.56
N GLY A 126 2.24 11.23 18.29
CA GLY A 126 3.35 11.86 19.00
C GLY A 126 4.49 12.28 18.07
N PHE A 127 5.67 11.69 18.27
CA PHE A 127 6.90 11.97 17.52
C PHE A 127 7.17 10.98 16.37
N SER A 128 6.21 10.12 16.03
CA SER A 128 6.36 9.16 14.93
C SER A 128 6.49 9.89 13.59
N TYR A 129 7.30 9.36 12.67
CA TYR A 129 7.44 9.93 11.34
C TYR A 129 6.11 9.85 10.58
N ASP A 130 5.97 10.73 9.59
CA ASP A 130 4.81 10.66 8.70
C ASP A 130 4.91 9.43 7.79
N GLN A 131 4.12 8.41 8.09
CA GLN A 131 4.11 7.11 7.40
C GLN A 131 2.94 7.00 6.41
N SER A 132 2.45 8.14 5.96
CA SER A 132 1.19 8.22 5.24
C SER A 132 1.40 8.98 3.94
N MET A 133 0.92 8.39 2.85
CA MET A 133 1.21 8.83 1.50
C MET A 133 0.03 9.62 0.95
N ARG A 134 0.36 10.75 0.32
CA ARG A 134 -0.56 11.54 -0.50
C ARG A 134 -0.48 11.12 -1.97
N VAL A 135 -1.41 11.64 -2.76
CA VAL A 135 -1.52 11.37 -4.19
C VAL A 135 -0.21 11.67 -4.94
N LEU A 136 0.29 10.67 -5.67
CA LEU A 136 1.55 10.69 -6.41
C LEU A 136 1.47 11.68 -7.60
N THR A 137 0.31 11.78 -8.26
CA THR A 137 0.06 12.63 -9.44
C THR A 137 0.11 14.13 -9.16
N SER A 138 0.14 14.57 -7.90
CA SER A 138 0.38 15.98 -7.56
C SER A 138 1.74 16.49 -8.06
N SER A 139 2.70 15.59 -8.30
CA SER A 139 4.06 15.94 -8.76
C SER A 139 4.23 15.97 -10.28
N SER A 140 3.33 15.36 -11.07
CA SER A 140 3.37 15.35 -12.55
C SER A 140 2.40 16.33 -13.21
N ARG A 141 1.49 16.96 -12.44
CA ARG A 141 0.57 17.98 -12.94
C ARG A 141 1.25 19.35 -12.98
N LYS A 142 2.02 19.58 -14.06
CA LYS A 142 2.63 20.85 -14.53
C LYS A 142 3.76 21.48 -13.68
N ARG A 143 4.96 21.47 -14.27
CA ARG A 143 5.66 22.72 -14.57
C ARG A 143 5.44 23.05 -16.04
#